data_AF-M5IPE7-F1
#
_entry.id   AF-M5IPE7-F1
#
_cell.length_a   1.000
_cell.length_b   1.000
_cell.length_c   1.000
_cell.angle_alpha   90.00
_cell.angle_beta   90.00
_cell.angle_gamma   90.00
#
_symmetry.space_group_name_H-M   'P 1'
#
loop_
_entity.id
_entity.type
_entity.pdbx_description
1 polymer ?
#
loop_
_entity_poly.entity_id
_entity_poly.type
_entity_poly.pdbx_seq_one_letter_code
_entity_poly.pdbx_strand_id
1 'polypeptide(L)'
;MRKVAAHFIYFTEADARVLKRISQRRNESKSAVVRKLVHVEKYADVLEQIETNNEIISEFLREFGRLGVNLNQIAYHLNANITGPEEAKNDLEKNMRSFAVAIKELSAKMEDLKIKIDVKHTKTPSNEGTKGEENG
;
A
#
# COMPACT_ATOMS: atom_id res chain seq x y z
N MET A 1 18.53 15.05 -24.14
CA MET A 1 18.11 13.68 -24.48
C MET A 1 18.47 12.76 -23.32
N ARG A 2 17.58 11.86 -22.87
CA ARG A 2 17.96 10.84 -21.88
C ARG A 2 18.99 9.88 -22.51
N LYS A 3 20.01 9.46 -21.76
CA LYS A 3 20.94 8.41 -22.22
C LYS A 3 20.13 7.13 -22.47
N VAL A 4 20.25 6.56 -23.67
CA VAL A 4 19.60 5.31 -24.06
C VAL A 4 20.66 4.23 -24.19
N ALA A 5 20.49 3.11 -23.48
CA ALA A 5 21.29 1.91 -23.66
C ALA A 5 20.49 0.88 -24.47
N ALA A 6 21.11 0.29 -25.48
CA ALA A 6 20.53 -0.80 -26.25
C ALA A 6 20.98 -2.13 -25.65
N HIS A 7 20.02 -3.02 -25.37
CA HIS A 7 20.28 -4.36 -24.85
C HIS A 7 19.64 -5.39 -25.76
N PHE A 8 20.38 -6.47 -26.04
CA PHE A 8 19.84 -7.65 -26.70
C PHE A 8 19.26 -8.58 -25.64
N ILE A 9 18.02 -9.01 -25.84
CA ILE A 9 17.34 -9.96 -24.96
C ILE A 9 17.01 -11.17 -25.81
N TYR A 10 17.54 -12.33 -25.41
CA TYR A 10 17.27 -13.59 -26.08
C TYR A 10 15.95 -14.17 -25.55
N PHE A 11 15.09 -14.58 -26.49
CA PHE A 11 13.86 -15.30 -26.21
C PHE A 11 13.93 -16.67 -26.85
N THR A 12 13.30 -17.67 -26.24
CA THR A 12 13.01 -18.91 -26.96
C THR A 12 11.99 -18.63 -28.08
N GLU A 13 11.93 -19.49 -29.09
CA GLU A 13 10.93 -19.39 -30.16
C GLU A 13 9.48 -19.44 -29.63
N ALA A 14 9.25 -20.14 -28.52
CA ALA A 14 7.94 -20.15 -27.85
C ALA A 14 7.63 -18.76 -27.27
N ASP A 15 8.58 -18.18 -26.53
CA ASP A 15 8.40 -16.88 -25.88
C ASP A 15 8.30 -15.73 -26.88
N ALA A 16 9.08 -15.78 -27.96
CA ALA A 16 9.03 -14.80 -29.05
C ALA A 16 7.63 -14.78 -29.70
N ARG A 17 6.99 -15.94 -29.87
CA ARG A 17 5.60 -16.05 -30.37
C ARG A 17 4.59 -15.49 -29.37
N VAL A 18 4.79 -15.70 -28.08
CA VAL A 18 3.96 -15.10 -27.02
C VAL A 18 4.10 -13.57 -27.02
N LEU A 19 5.33 -13.05 -27.01
CA LEU A 19 5.60 -11.62 -27.05
C LEU A 19 5.00 -10.96 -28.30
N LYS A 20 5.08 -11.62 -29.46
CA LYS A 20 4.43 -11.17 -30.70
C LYS A 20 2.91 -11.07 -30.54
N ARG A 21 2.24 -12.09 -29.98
CA ARG A 21 0.79 -12.05 -29.72
C ARG A 21 0.41 -10.91 -28.76
N ILE A 22 1.18 -10.71 -27.68
CA ILE A 22 0.91 -9.64 -26.71
C ILE A 22 1.07 -8.27 -27.36
N SER A 23 2.16 -8.07 -28.10
CA SER A 23 2.44 -6.84 -28.85
C SER A 23 1.32 -6.49 -29.83
N GLN A 24 0.83 -7.48 -30.58
CA GLN A 24 -0.30 -7.30 -31.50
C GLN A 24 -1.60 -6.98 -30.77
N ARG A 25 -1.94 -7.73 -29.72
CA ARG A 25 -3.17 -7.52 -28.94
C ARG A 25 -3.22 -6.13 -28.31
N ARG A 26 -2.08 -5.62 -27.85
CA ARG A 26 -1.98 -4.31 -27.19
C ARG A 26 -1.72 -3.14 -28.15
N ASN A 27 -1.50 -3.42 -29.43
CA ASN A 27 -1.07 -2.43 -30.43
C ASN A 27 0.19 -1.66 -29.99
N GLU A 28 1.19 -2.39 -29.49
CA GLU A 28 2.44 -1.83 -28.96
C GLU A 28 3.65 -2.53 -29.55
N SER A 29 4.81 -1.86 -29.61
CA SER A 29 6.05 -2.53 -30.02
C SER A 29 6.50 -3.55 -28.98
N LYS A 30 7.18 -4.62 -29.41
CA LYS A 30 7.73 -5.64 -28.51
C LYS A 30 8.62 -5.03 -27.42
N SER A 31 9.46 -4.06 -27.78
CA SER A 31 10.31 -3.34 -26.83
C SER A 31 9.50 -2.51 -25.84
N ALA A 32 8.35 -1.94 -26.23
CA ALA A 32 7.47 -1.24 -25.29
C ALA A 32 6.85 -2.22 -24.28
N VAL A 33 6.42 -3.39 -24.73
CA VAL A 33 5.91 -4.46 -23.84
C VAL A 33 6.97 -4.89 -22.82
N VAL A 34 8.19 -5.16 -23.27
CA VAL A 34 9.32 -5.56 -22.40
C VAL A 34 9.67 -4.44 -21.41
N ARG A 35 9.77 -3.18 -21.87
CA ARG A 35 10.02 -2.05 -20.97
C ARG A 35 8.93 -1.87 -19.91
N LYS A 36 7.67 -2.10 -20.27
CA LYS A 36 6.56 -2.05 -19.31
C LYS A 36 6.68 -3.17 -18.28
N LEU A 37 7.05 -4.38 -18.69
CA LEU A 37 7.31 -5.49 -17.75
C LEU A 37 8.46 -5.17 -16.79
N VAL A 38 9.58 -4.64 -17.28
CA VAL A 38 10.69 -4.17 -16.44
C VAL A 38 10.26 -3.03 -15.50
N HIS A 39 9.35 -2.17 -15.95
CA HIS A 39 8.79 -1.13 -15.08
C HIS A 39 7.82 -1.68 -14.03
N VAL A 40 7.06 -2.74 -14.33
CA VAL A 40 6.19 -3.39 -13.33
C VAL A 40 7.01 -3.91 -12.15
N GLU A 41 8.19 -4.48 -12.38
CA GLU A 41 9.09 -4.88 -11.30
C GLU A 41 9.51 -3.68 -10.42
N LYS A 42 9.81 -2.53 -11.02
CA LYS A 42 10.07 -1.29 -10.26
C LYS A 42 8.88 -0.78 -9.48
N TYR A 43 7.66 -1.11 -9.91
CA TYR A 43 6.44 -0.76 -9.18
C TYR A 43 6.12 -1.77 -8.09
N ALA A 44 6.65 -3.00 -8.14
CA ALA A 44 6.39 -4.02 -7.12
C ALA A 44 6.95 -3.59 -5.75
N ASP A 45 8.21 -3.15 -5.70
CA ASP A 45 8.83 -2.64 -4.46
C ASP A 45 8.09 -1.41 -3.90
N VAL A 46 7.62 -0.53 -4.80
CA VAL A 46 6.86 0.66 -4.42
C VAL A 46 5.48 0.28 -3.89
N LEU A 47 4.85 -0.73 -4.48
CA LEU A 47 3.56 -1.24 -4.03
C LEU A 47 3.66 -1.90 -2.66
N GLU A 48 4.71 -2.70 -2.42
CA GLU A 48 4.98 -3.30 -1.11
C GLU A 48 5.21 -2.24 -0.03
N GLN A 49 5.94 -1.16 -0.36
CA GLN A 49 6.10 -0.01 0.54
C GLN A 49 4.77 0.71 0.81
N ILE A 50 3.91 0.86 -0.19
CA ILE A 50 2.58 1.46 -0.03
C ILE A 50 1.71 0.58 0.88
N GLU A 51 1.76 -0.74 0.72
CA GLU A 51 1.04 -1.69 1.59
C GLU A 51 1.51 -1.59 3.05
N THR A 52 2.82 -1.60 3.27
CA THR A 52 3.42 -1.42 4.61
C THR A 52 2.98 -0.10 5.24
N ASN A 53 3.00 1.00 4.48
CA ASN A 53 2.56 2.30 4.98
C ASN A 53 1.06 2.32 5.31
N ASN A 54 0.23 1.66 4.51
CA ASN A 54 -1.21 1.55 4.79
C ASN A 54 -1.47 0.80 6.10
N GLU A 55 -0.70 -0.24 6.42
CA GLU A 55 -0.80 -0.95 7.70
C GLU A 55 -0.41 -0.06 8.88
N ILE A 56 0.71 0.65 8.79
CA ILE A 56 1.18 1.58 9.84
C ILE A 56 0.13 2.67 10.09
N ILE A 57 -0.42 3.28 9.04
CA ILE A 57 -1.43 4.33 9.21
C ILE A 57 -2.72 3.77 9.83
N SER A 58 -3.11 2.55 9.45
CA SER A 58 -4.27 1.88 10.04
C SER A 58 -4.08 1.64 11.54
N GLU A 59 -2.88 1.20 11.95
CA GLU A 59 -2.54 1.03 13.36
C GLU A 59 -2.51 2.35 14.12
N PHE A 60 -1.91 3.40 13.53
CA PHE A 60 -1.91 4.74 14.10
C PHE A 60 -3.32 5.26 14.33
N LEU A 61 -4.23 5.13 13.35
CA LEU A 61 -5.62 5.55 13.50
C LEU A 61 -6.36 4.78 14.61
N ARG A 62 -6.06 3.49 14.78
CA ARG A 62 -6.64 2.69 15.87
C ARG A 62 -6.21 3.22 17.23
N GLU A 63 -4.93 3.49 17.42
CA GLU A 63 -4.42 4.06 18.67
C GLU A 63 -4.92 5.50 18.88
N PHE A 64 -5.03 6.29 17.83
CA PHE A 64 -5.62 7.63 17.90
C PHE A 64 -7.10 7.60 18.30
N GLY A 65 -7.86 6.62 17.79
CA GLY A 65 -9.24 6.36 18.21
C GLY A 65 -9.34 5.99 19.70
N ARG A 66 -8.42 5.14 20.20
CA ARG A 66 -8.33 4.82 21.63
C ARG A 66 -8.06 6.04 22.50
N LEU A 67 -7.14 6.91 22.08
CA LEU A 67 -6.87 8.18 22.77
C LEU A 67 -8.12 9.06 22.82
N GLY A 68 -8.87 9.15 21.72
CA GLY A 68 -10.14 9.88 21.68
C GLY A 68 -11.19 9.33 22.66
N VAL A 69 -11.32 8.01 22.79
CA VAL A 69 -12.22 7.38 23.77
C VAL A 69 -11.78 7.70 25.21
N ASN A 70 -10.48 7.61 25.49
CA ASN A 70 -9.94 7.91 26.82
C ASN A 70 -10.16 9.39 27.18
N LEU A 71 -9.94 10.31 26.25
CA LEU A 71 -10.22 11.74 26.44
C LEU A 71 -11.71 11.99 26.70
N ASN A 72 -12.60 11.29 26.00
CA ASN A 72 -14.04 11.38 26.23
C ASN A 72 -14.45 10.88 27.62
N GLN A 73 -13.81 9.82 28.13
CA GLN A 73 -14.03 9.34 29.50
C GLN A 73 -13.52 10.34 30.55
N ILE A 74 -12.34 10.93 30.33
CA ILE A 74 -11.80 12.00 31.19
C ILE A 74 -12.77 13.18 31.22
N ALA A 75 -13.28 13.61 30.07
CA ALA A 75 -14.28 14.66 29.98
C ALA A 75 -15.55 14.30 30.77
N TYR A 76 -16.07 13.08 30.63
CA TYR A 76 -17.23 12.59 31.38
C TYR A 76 -17.01 12.58 32.91
N HIS A 77 -15.84 12.16 33.38
CA HIS A 77 -15.53 12.13 34.81
C HIS A 77 -15.27 13.53 35.40
N LEU A 78 -14.63 14.44 34.64
CA LEU A 78 -14.51 15.84 35.01
C LEU A 78 -15.88 16.51 35.09
N ASN A 79 -16.77 16.16 34.16
CA ASN A 79 -18.14 16.62 34.07
C ASN A 79 -18.99 16.20 35.29
N ALA A 80 -18.77 15.00 35.84
CA ALA A 80 -19.46 14.51 37.03
C ALA A 80 -19.07 15.21 38.35
N ASN A 81 -17.93 15.93 38.39
CA ASN A 81 -17.33 16.43 39.64
C ASN A 81 -17.21 17.96 39.75
N ILE A 82 -17.82 18.75 38.84
CA ILE A 82 -17.65 20.21 38.86
C ILE A 82 -19.01 20.92 38.94
N THR A 83 -19.23 21.67 40.02
CA THR A 83 -20.45 22.41 40.38
C THR A 83 -20.55 23.83 39.79
N GLY A 84 -19.72 24.17 38.80
CA GLY A 84 -19.93 25.32 37.90
C GLY A 84 -19.05 25.31 36.62
N PRO A 85 -19.44 24.59 35.53
CA PRO A 85 -18.63 24.48 34.30
C PRO A 85 -19.42 24.16 32.98
N GLU A 86 -20.73 24.39 32.92
CA GLU A 86 -21.62 23.73 31.94
C GLU A 86 -21.29 24.03 30.45
N GLU A 87 -20.86 25.24 30.11
CA GLU A 87 -20.57 25.60 28.71
C GLU A 87 -19.28 24.97 28.17
N ALA A 88 -18.18 25.04 28.93
CA ALA A 88 -16.90 24.43 28.54
C ALA A 88 -16.97 22.90 28.46
N LYS A 89 -17.81 22.31 29.31
CA LYS A 89 -18.12 20.87 29.35
C LYS A 89 -18.90 20.42 28.12
N ASN A 90 -19.91 21.18 27.72
CA ASN A 90 -20.74 20.87 26.56
C ASN A 90 -19.96 21.01 25.24
N ASP A 91 -19.09 22.02 25.14
CA ASP A 91 -18.20 22.20 23.99
C ASP A 91 -17.15 21.09 23.88
N LEU A 92 -16.57 20.65 25.00
CA LEU A 92 -15.63 19.53 25.01
C LEU A 92 -16.31 18.22 24.57
N GLU A 93 -17.49 17.92 25.10
CA GLU A 93 -18.25 16.73 24.73
C GLU A 93 -18.66 16.74 23.25
N LYS A 94 -19.13 17.87 22.75
CA LYS A 94 -19.49 18.06 21.34
C LYS A 94 -18.29 17.93 20.42
N ASN A 95 -17.15 18.52 20.77
CA ASN A 95 -15.91 18.42 20.01
C ASN A 95 -15.38 16.99 20.00
N MET A 96 -15.50 16.26 21.11
CA MET A 96 -15.04 14.87 21.17
C MET A 96 -15.92 13.90 20.40
N ARG A 97 -17.24 14.10 20.41
CA ARG A 97 -18.15 13.35 19.53
C ARG A 97 -17.87 13.63 18.06
N SER A 98 -17.67 14.90 17.70
CA SER A 98 -17.35 15.30 16.32
C SER A 98 -16.02 14.72 15.86
N PHE A 99 -15.03 14.70 16.74
CA PHE A 99 -13.73 14.09 16.49
C PHE A 99 -13.81 12.57 16.30
N ALA A 100 -14.57 11.86 17.13
CA ALA A 100 -14.78 10.42 16.98
C ALA A 100 -15.46 10.07 15.65
N VAL A 101 -16.42 10.88 15.21
CA VAL A 101 -17.06 10.74 13.90
C VAL A 101 -16.06 10.97 12.77
N ALA A 102 -15.25 12.03 12.85
CA ALA A 102 -14.22 12.33 11.84
C ALA A 102 -13.18 11.21 11.71
N ILE A 103 -12.74 10.62 12.83
CA ILE A 103 -11.84 9.45 12.84
C ILE A 103 -12.49 8.25 12.15
N LYS A 104 -13.77 8.00 12.42
CA LYS A 104 -14.50 6.87 11.84
C LYS A 104 -14.68 7.05 10.33
N GLU A 105 -15.02 8.24 9.88
CA GLU A 105 -15.13 8.57 8.45
C GLU A 105 -13.78 8.47 7.73
N LEU A 106 -12.70 8.95 8.35
CA LEU A 106 -11.35 8.83 7.80
C LEU A 106 -10.93 7.36 7.70
N SER A 107 -11.19 6.56 8.74
CA SER A 107 -10.89 5.13 8.74
C SER A 107 -11.63 4.37 7.63
N ALA A 108 -12.91 4.71 7.40
CA ALA A 108 -13.70 4.10 6.33
C ALA A 108 -13.15 4.46 4.93
N LYS A 109 -12.85 5.74 4.69
CA LYS A 109 -12.24 6.19 3.43
C LYS A 109 -10.87 5.56 3.18
N MET A 110 -10.13 5.25 4.24
CA MET A 110 -8.83 4.60 4.12
C MET A 110 -8.93 3.12 3.74
N GLU A 111 -9.96 2.40 4.18
CA GLU A 111 -10.17 1.03 3.70
C GLU A 111 -10.45 0.98 2.18
N ASP A 112 -11.20 1.95 1.66
CA ASP A 112 -11.46 2.05 0.22
C ASP A 112 -10.21 2.42 -0.59
N LEU A 113 -9.24 3.13 0.04
CA LEU A 113 -7.97 3.51 -0.57
C LEU A 113 -6.86 2.47 -0.36
N LYS A 114 -7.09 1.48 0.51
CA LYS A 114 -6.11 0.43 0.80
C LYS A 114 -5.94 -0.43 -0.44
N ILE A 115 -4.74 -0.38 -1.01
CA ILE A 115 -4.37 -1.27 -2.10
C ILE A 115 -4.28 -2.69 -1.50
N LYS A 116 -5.18 -3.58 -1.94
CA LYS A 116 -5.17 -5.01 -1.60
C LYS A 116 -4.62 -5.77 -2.80
N ILE A 117 -3.35 -6.14 -2.76
CA ILE A 117 -2.74 -6.93 -3.83
C ILE A 117 -2.96 -8.41 -3.52
N ASP A 118 -4.01 -9.00 -4.11
CA ASP A 118 -4.25 -10.45 -4.05
C ASP A 118 -3.38 -11.19 -5.07
N VAL A 119 -2.06 -11.01 -4.96
CA VAL A 119 -1.09 -11.70 -5.81
C VAL A 119 -0.47 -12.81 -5.00
N LYS A 120 -0.70 -14.07 -5.43
CA LYS A 120 0.06 -15.22 -4.92
C LYS A 120 1.54 -14.95 -5.13
N HIS A 121 2.25 -14.61 -4.06
CA HIS A 121 3.70 -14.51 -4.08
C HIS A 121 4.25 -15.85 -4.57
N THR A 122 4.76 -15.86 -5.80
CA THR A 122 5.50 -17.01 -6.30
C THR A 122 6.79 -17.06 -5.51
N LYS A 123 7.04 -18.18 -4.83
CA LYS A 123 8.26 -18.41 -4.06
C LYS A 123 9.47 -17.99 -4.90
N THR A 124 10.28 -17.08 -4.35
CA THR A 124 11.59 -16.74 -4.86
C THR A 124 12.38 -18.04 -5.02
N PRO A 125 12.93 -18.36 -6.20
CA PRO A 125 13.79 -19.52 -6.35
C PRO A 125 14.94 -19.38 -5.36
N SER A 126 15.12 -20.38 -4.49
CA SER A 126 16.27 -20.47 -3.60
C SER A 126 17.55 -20.44 -4.44
N ASN A 127 18.50 -19.58 -4.06
CA ASN A 127 19.87 -19.54 -4.60
C ASN A 127 20.69 -20.78 -4.20
N GLU A 128 20.14 -21.97 -4.40
CA GLU A 128 20.84 -23.24 -4.25
C GLU A 128 20.88 -23.92 -5.62
N GLY A 129 21.83 -23.49 -6.45
CA GLY A 129 21.96 -24.04 -7.80
C GLY A 129 23.06 -23.46 -8.69
N THR A 130 24.07 -22.79 -8.13
CA THR A 130 25.33 -22.51 -8.85
C THR A 130 26.49 -23.03 -8.02
N LYS A 131 26.57 -24.36 -7.90
CA LYS A 131 27.86 -25.04 -7.76
C LYS A 131 28.07 -25.84 -9.04
N GLY A 132 29.20 -25.55 -9.67
CA GLY A 132 29.41 -25.75 -11.09
C GLY A 132 29.55 -27.19 -11.55
N GLU A 133 29.47 -27.31 -12.86
CA GLU A 133 30.20 -28.31 -13.64
C GLU A 133 30.99 -27.53 -14.70
N GLU A 134 32.18 -27.06 -14.31
CA GLU A 134 33.32 -27.16 -15.22
C GLU A 134 33.69 -28.65 -15.24
N ASN A 135 33.61 -29.28 -16.41
CA ASN A 135 34.57 -30.23 -16.98
C ASN A 135 33.89 -31.16 -18.00
N GLY A 136 34.37 -31.14 -19.25
CA GLY A 136 34.04 -32.11 -20.29
C GLY A 136 34.00 -31.52 -21.69
#